data_AF-A0A7V7N047-F1
#
_entry.id   AF-A0A7V7N047-F1
#
_cell.length_a   1.000
_cell.length_b   1.000
_cell.length_c   1.000
_cell.angle_alpha   90.00
_cell.angle_beta   90.00
_cell.angle_gamma   90.00
#
_symmetry.space_group_name_H-M   'P 1'
#
loop_
_entity.id
_entity.type
_entity.pdbx_description
1 polymer ?
#
loop_
_entity_poly.entity_id
_entity_poly.type
_entity_poly.pdbx_seq_one_letter_code
_entity_poly.pdbx_strand_id
1 'polypeptide(L)'
;MSTYVCAFIEYQIDDCWQLYEAIELAEREPPYNFAPPSWGEYNFIIYYQQSGEKDLPDDLSVGLTKIIARQLNKYDDEALNRPSWMSLEELLEFFESDMDCQYAHFELDYLQKLSGMLKADIRVVFWAE
;
A
#
# COMPACT_ATOMS: atom_id res chain seq x y z
N MET A 1 4.03 11.86 18.53
CA MET A 1 3.47 12.34 17.25
C MET A 1 2.93 11.13 16.52
N SER A 2 1.73 11.17 15.96
CA SER A 2 1.23 10.07 15.13
C SER A 2 1.92 10.14 13.77
N THR A 3 2.56 9.06 13.36
CA THR A 3 3.14 8.92 12.02
C THR A 3 2.01 8.66 11.04
N TYR A 4 1.87 9.51 10.02
CA TYR A 4 0.92 9.30 8.94
C TYR A 4 1.58 8.40 7.89
N VAL A 5 0.92 7.29 7.55
CA VAL A 5 1.43 6.32 6.56
C VAL A 5 0.52 6.34 5.34
N CYS A 6 1.12 6.59 4.18
CA CYS A 6 0.48 6.41 2.89
C CYS A 6 0.71 4.98 2.39
N ALA A 7 -0.28 4.39 1.71
CA ALA A 7 -0.20 3.03 1.17
C ALA A 7 -0.78 2.95 -0.26
N PHE A 8 -0.11 2.20 -1.15
CA PHE A 8 -0.45 2.04 -2.57
C PHE A 8 -0.41 0.57 -2.96
N ILE A 9 -1.49 0.07 -3.54
CA ILE A 9 -1.55 -1.32 -4.01
C ILE A 9 -1.08 -1.35 -5.46
N GLU A 10 -0.11 -2.21 -5.77
CA GLU A 10 0.27 -2.55 -7.12
C GLU A 10 -0.04 -4.02 -7.38
N TYR A 11 -0.35 -4.34 -8.63
CA TYR A 11 -0.56 -5.70 -9.08
C TYR A 11 0.24 -5.97 -10.35
N GLN A 12 0.73 -7.19 -10.53
CA GLN A 12 1.57 -7.56 -11.66
C GLN A 12 0.76 -8.30 -12.72
N ILE A 13 0.76 -7.78 -13.95
CA ILE A 13 0.21 -8.44 -15.14
C ILE A 13 1.25 -8.38 -16.24
N ASP A 14 1.52 -9.51 -16.89
CA ASP A 14 2.47 -9.64 -18.00
C ASP A 14 3.85 -9.03 -17.64
N ASP A 15 4.39 -9.42 -16.49
CA ASP A 15 5.66 -8.94 -15.91
C ASP A 15 5.73 -7.43 -15.63
N CYS A 16 4.60 -6.72 -15.73
CA CYS A 16 4.53 -5.27 -15.51
C CYS A 16 3.68 -4.94 -14.28
N TRP A 17 4.25 -4.16 -13.37
CA TRP A 17 3.49 -3.62 -12.24
C TRP A 17 2.56 -2.50 -12.69
N GLN A 18 1.32 -2.60 -12.25
CA GLN A 18 0.27 -1.61 -12.47
C GLN A 18 -0.24 -1.11 -11.12
N LEU A 19 -0.39 0.21 -11.00
CA LEU A 19 -1.04 0.79 -9.84
C LEU A 19 -2.50 0.38 -9.85
N TYR A 20 -2.97 -0.15 -8.73
CA TYR A 20 -4.40 -0.37 -8.53
C TYR A 20 -5.11 0.98 -8.40
N GLU A 21 -5.64 1.49 -9.51
CA GLU A 21 -6.58 2.59 -9.51
C GLU A 21 -7.93 2.04 -9.06
N ALA A 22 -8.46 2.51 -7.92
CA ALA A 22 -9.73 2.04 -7.41
C ALA A 22 -10.82 2.11 -8.49
N ILE A 23 -11.44 0.96 -8.77
CA ILE A 23 -12.69 0.89 -9.52
C ILE A 23 -13.71 1.76 -8.77
N GLU A 24 -14.07 2.90 -9.37
CA GLU A 24 -15.11 3.88 -8.98
C GLU A 24 -15.63 3.78 -7.53
N LEU A 25 -14.99 4.49 -6.60
CA LEU A 25 -15.68 4.99 -5.40
C LEU A 25 -16.07 6.44 -5.69
N ALA A 26 -17.30 6.60 -6.18
CA ALA A 26 -17.92 7.89 -6.41
C ALA A 26 -17.91 8.74 -5.13
N GLU A 27 -17.50 10.00 -5.29
CA GLU A 27 -17.66 11.11 -4.34
C GLU A 27 -16.90 11.00 -2.99
N ARG A 28 -15.58 11.29 -3.01
CA ARG A 28 -14.88 12.12 -1.99
C ARG A 28 -13.38 12.26 -2.33
N GLU A 29 -12.94 13.48 -2.58
CA GLU A 29 -11.53 13.90 -2.41
C GLU A 29 -11.28 14.17 -0.91
N PRO A 30 -10.09 13.84 -0.33
CA PRO A 30 -8.76 14.24 -0.78
C PRO A 30 -7.86 13.07 -1.24
N PRO A 31 -6.68 13.37 -1.83
CA PRO A 31 -5.90 12.40 -2.59
C PRO A 31 -5.03 11.54 -1.66
N TYR A 32 -4.88 10.26 -2.01
CA TYR A 32 -3.93 9.29 -1.43
C TYR A 32 -4.30 8.64 -0.09
N ASN A 33 -5.52 8.10 -0.02
CA ASN A 33 -5.81 7.04 0.94
C ASN A 33 -6.64 5.97 0.21
N PHE A 34 -6.00 4.85 -0.19
CA PHE A 34 -6.71 3.71 -0.80
C PHE A 34 -7.20 2.70 0.25
N ALA A 35 -7.39 3.15 1.48
CA ALA A 35 -8.23 2.48 2.45
C ALA A 35 -9.70 2.88 2.19
N PRO A 36 -10.63 1.95 1.87
CA PRO A 36 -12.04 2.13 2.18
C PRO A 36 -12.20 2.76 3.57
N PRO A 37 -13.25 3.57 3.84
CA PRO A 37 -13.46 4.18 5.16
C PRO A 37 -13.46 3.20 6.35
N SER A 38 -13.57 1.89 6.10
CA SER A 38 -13.46 0.79 7.08
C SER A 38 -12.02 0.34 7.39
N TRP A 39 -11.02 0.77 6.63
CA TRP A 39 -9.61 0.37 6.73
C TRP A 39 -8.78 1.38 7.54
N GLY A 40 -9.25 1.78 8.72
CA GLY A 40 -8.70 2.92 9.49
C GLY A 40 -7.16 3.04 9.45
N GLU A 41 -6.65 4.27 9.41
CA GLU A 41 -5.20 4.65 9.31
C GLU A 41 -4.26 3.80 10.18
N TYR A 42 -4.77 3.24 11.27
CA TYR A 42 -4.10 2.37 12.21
C TYR A 42 -3.46 1.11 11.59
N ASN A 43 -4.08 0.45 10.61
CA ASN A 43 -3.56 -0.85 10.13
C ASN A 43 -2.35 -0.69 9.20
N PHE A 44 -2.37 0.31 8.31
CA PHE A 44 -1.21 0.61 7.47
C PHE A 44 0.00 1.05 8.28
N ILE A 45 -0.20 1.72 9.42
CA ILE A 45 0.90 2.03 10.34
C ILE A 45 1.57 0.75 10.84
N ILE A 46 0.79 -0.27 11.18
CA ILE A 46 1.36 -1.53 11.66
C ILE A 46 2.03 -2.30 10.53
N TYR A 47 1.38 -2.44 9.37
CA TYR A 47 2.02 -3.09 8.21
C TYR A 47 3.32 -2.38 7.82
N TYR A 48 3.33 -1.05 7.84
CA TYR A 48 4.55 -0.27 7.63
C TYR A 48 5.63 -0.56 8.69
N GLN A 49 5.29 -0.55 9.99
CA GLN A 49 6.24 -0.87 11.04
C GLN A 49 6.86 -2.26 10.87
N GLN A 50 6.07 -3.22 10.39
CA GLN A 50 6.46 -4.63 10.26
C GLN A 50 7.22 -4.91 8.98
N SER A 51 6.86 -4.20 7.90
CA SER A 51 7.61 -4.21 6.65
C SER A 51 9.06 -3.76 6.83
N GLY A 52 9.32 -2.94 7.86
CA GLY A 52 10.58 -2.28 8.10
C GLY A 52 10.88 -1.24 7.03
N GLU A 53 11.58 -0.17 7.36
CA GLU A 53 12.02 0.80 6.34
C GLU A 53 12.96 0.14 5.33
N LYS A 54 12.63 0.29 4.06
CA LYS A 54 13.45 -0.20 2.95
C LYS A 54 13.26 0.69 1.73
N ASP A 55 14.20 0.58 0.80
CA ASP A 55 14.13 1.31 -0.46
C ASP A 55 12.86 0.92 -1.26
N LEU A 56 12.42 1.86 -2.10
CA LEU A 56 11.36 1.60 -3.05
C LEU A 56 11.75 0.45 -4.00
N PRO A 57 10.79 -0.35 -4.49
CA PRO A 57 11.07 -1.32 -5.55
C PRO A 57 11.67 -0.64 -6.80
N ASP A 58 12.60 -1.30 -7.49
CA ASP A 58 13.18 -0.76 -8.73
C ASP A 58 12.19 -0.78 -9.91
N ASP A 59 11.15 -1.60 -9.81
CA ASP A 59 10.16 -1.91 -10.85
C ASP A 59 8.78 -1.35 -10.51
N LEU A 60 8.72 -0.16 -9.89
CA LEU A 60 7.46 0.54 -9.61
C LEU A 60 6.61 0.71 -10.88
N SER A 61 5.28 0.67 -10.70
CA SER A 61 4.36 1.00 -11.77
C SER A 61 4.55 2.45 -12.22
N VAL A 62 4.33 2.69 -13.52
CA VAL A 62 4.38 4.04 -14.09
C VAL A 62 3.44 5.02 -13.36
N GLY A 63 2.30 4.53 -12.87
CA GLY A 63 1.36 5.32 -12.08
C GLY A 63 1.97 5.79 -10.77
N LEU A 64 2.57 4.87 -10.01
CA LEU A 64 3.18 5.20 -8.73
C LEU A 64 4.44 6.06 -8.89
N THR A 65 5.28 5.79 -9.90
CA THR A 65 6.43 6.64 -10.22
C THR A 65 6.01 8.09 -10.46
N LYS A 66 4.90 8.32 -11.18
CA LYS A 66 4.38 9.68 -11.43
C LYS A 66 3.88 10.36 -10.16
N ILE A 67 3.20 9.62 -9.28
CA ILE A 67 2.73 10.13 -7.98
C ILE A 67 3.93 10.56 -7.15
N ILE A 68 4.92 9.69 -7.01
CA ILE A 68 6.15 9.95 -6.25
C ILE A 68 6.89 11.16 -6.81
N ALA A 69 7.11 11.22 -8.12
CA ALA A 69 7.76 12.36 -8.77
C ALA A 69 7.00 13.67 -8.53
N ARG A 70 5.66 13.64 -8.51
CA ARG A 70 4.84 14.82 -8.21
C ARG A 70 4.97 15.25 -6.75
N GLN A 71 5.06 14.30 -5.82
CA GLN A 71 5.25 14.59 -4.39
C GLN A 71 6.61 15.23 -4.14
N LEU A 72 7.69 14.62 -4.64
CA LEU A 72 9.05 15.17 -4.55
C LEU A 72 9.15 16.58 -5.16
N ASN A 73 8.55 16.81 -6.34
CA ASN A 73 8.55 18.14 -6.95
C ASN A 73 7.79 19.20 -6.13
N LYS A 74 6.81 18.79 -5.33
CA LYS A 74 5.93 19.69 -4.58
C LYS A 74 6.45 19.98 -3.17
N TYR A 75 7.09 19.00 -2.54
CA TYR A 75 7.47 19.03 -1.13
C TYR A 75 8.99 18.88 -0.90
N ASP A 76 9.79 18.91 -1.97
CA ASP A 76 11.25 18.64 -1.94
C ASP A 76 11.55 17.19 -1.49
N ASP A 77 12.83 16.83 -1.32
CA ASP A 77 13.32 15.47 -0.99
C ASP A 77 12.74 14.89 0.34
N GLU A 78 12.00 15.71 1.10
CA GLU A 78 11.31 15.32 2.34
C GLU A 78 9.97 14.57 2.10
N ALA A 79 9.49 14.50 0.85
CA ALA A 79 8.21 13.84 0.55
C ALA A 79 8.27 12.29 0.67
N LEU A 80 9.47 11.72 0.61
CA LEU A 80 9.75 10.28 0.70
C LEU A 80 10.71 10.02 1.86
N ASN A 81 10.36 10.48 3.06
CA ASN A 81 11.26 10.37 4.20
C ASN A 81 11.64 8.92 4.50
N ARG A 82 10.67 7.99 4.42
CA ARG A 82 10.83 6.62 4.91
C ARG A 82 9.93 5.64 4.14
N PRO A 83 10.32 5.23 2.92
CA PRO A 83 9.56 4.27 2.14
C PRO A 83 9.64 2.86 2.73
N SER A 84 8.68 2.02 2.33
CA SER A 84 8.73 0.58 2.46
C SER A 84 7.72 -0.09 1.51
N TRP A 85 7.61 -1.40 1.53
CA TRP A 85 6.61 -2.17 0.79
C TRP A 85 6.44 -3.58 1.37
N MET A 86 5.38 -4.31 1.03
CA MET A 86 5.23 -5.74 1.33
C MET A 86 4.52 -6.44 0.18
N SER A 87 4.91 -7.67 -0.13
CA SER A 87 4.11 -8.54 -1.00
C SER A 87 2.83 -9.00 -0.28
N LEU A 88 1.84 -9.46 -1.05
CA LEU A 88 0.65 -10.08 -0.47
C LEU A 88 1.01 -11.32 0.35
N GLU A 89 2.01 -12.11 -0.06
CA GLU A 89 2.50 -13.26 0.69
C GLU A 89 3.06 -12.84 2.06
N GLU A 90 3.90 -11.81 2.12
CA GLU A 90 4.43 -11.29 3.39
C GLU A 90 3.31 -10.77 4.31
N LEU A 91 2.30 -10.12 3.74
CA LEU A 91 1.12 -9.65 4.50
C LEU A 91 0.30 -10.82 5.05
N LEU A 92 0.18 -11.91 4.28
CA LEU A 92 -0.52 -13.13 4.69
C LEU A 92 0.23 -13.86 5.80
N GLU A 93 1.53 -14.09 5.64
CA GLU A 93 2.36 -14.73 6.65
C GLU A 93 2.32 -13.97 7.97
N PHE A 94 2.42 -12.63 7.88
CA PHE A 94 2.32 -11.77 9.05
C PHE A 94 0.97 -11.91 9.73
N PHE A 95 -0.12 -11.89 8.96
CA PHE A 95 -1.46 -12.06 9.49
C PHE A 95 -1.66 -13.44 10.15
N GLU A 96 -1.22 -14.52 9.53
CA GLU A 96 -1.33 -15.87 10.09
C GLU A 96 -0.52 -16.05 11.38
N SER A 97 0.55 -15.26 11.53
CA SER A 97 1.37 -15.22 12.75
C SER A 97 0.75 -14.36 13.88
N ASP A 98 -0.33 -13.62 13.61
CA ASP A 98 -0.98 -12.74 14.57
C ASP A 98 -1.91 -13.48 15.55
N MET A 99 -1.30 -13.97 16.62
CA MET A 99 -2.04 -14.69 17.67
C MET A 99 -2.99 -13.78 18.48
N ASP A 100 -2.79 -12.46 18.45
CA ASP A 100 -3.52 -11.50 19.28
C ASP A 100 -4.68 -10.79 18.54
N CYS A 101 -4.89 -11.13 17.26
CA CYS A 101 -5.92 -10.53 16.40
C CYS A 101 -5.90 -8.99 16.42
N GLN A 102 -4.72 -8.40 16.45
CA GLN A 102 -4.53 -6.95 16.45
C GLN A 102 -4.84 -6.34 15.07
N TYR A 103 -4.98 -7.17 14.03
CA TYR A 103 -5.23 -6.74 12.65
C TYR A 103 -6.70 -6.80 12.23
N ALA A 104 -7.12 -5.84 11.40
CA ALA A 104 -8.43 -5.89 10.77
C ALA A 104 -8.45 -6.92 9.63
N HIS A 105 -9.08 -8.07 9.87
CA HIS A 105 -9.30 -9.15 8.92
C HIS A 105 -9.87 -8.71 7.55
N PHE A 106 -10.62 -7.60 7.51
CA PHE A 106 -11.32 -7.15 6.31
C PHE A 106 -10.39 -6.74 5.15
N GLU A 107 -9.17 -6.31 5.47
CA GLU A 107 -8.20 -5.78 4.49
C GLU A 107 -7.53 -6.91 3.71
N LEU A 108 -7.16 -7.98 4.42
CA LEU A 108 -6.55 -9.18 3.85
C LEU A 108 -7.52 -9.96 2.95
N ASP A 109 -8.76 -10.15 3.41
CA ASP A 109 -9.82 -10.80 2.63
C ASP A 109 -10.03 -10.09 1.28
N TYR A 110 -9.93 -8.75 1.27
CA TYR A 110 -10.03 -7.97 0.04
C TYR A 110 -8.81 -8.17 -0.86
N LEU A 111 -7.59 -8.08 -0.34
CA LEU A 111 -6.38 -8.28 -1.13
C LEU A 111 -6.30 -9.69 -1.73
N GLN A 112 -6.70 -10.71 -0.97
CA GLN A 112 -6.81 -12.09 -1.46
C GLN A 112 -7.88 -12.22 -2.57
N LYS A 113 -9.07 -11.63 -2.39
CA LYS A 113 -10.10 -11.61 -3.44
C LYS A 113 -9.61 -10.89 -4.69
N LEU A 114 -8.92 -9.76 -4.52
CA LEU A 114 -8.38 -8.98 -5.61
C LEU A 114 -7.32 -9.76 -6.38
N SER A 115 -6.37 -10.41 -5.69
CA SER A 115 -5.38 -11.29 -6.31
C SER A 115 -6.06 -12.43 -7.07
N GLY A 116 -7.07 -13.07 -6.47
CA GLY A 116 -7.83 -14.14 -7.11
C GLY A 116 -8.63 -13.68 -8.34
N MET A 117 -9.21 -12.47 -8.31
CA MET A 117 -9.94 -11.87 -9.42
C MET A 117 -9.02 -11.49 -10.58
N LEU A 118 -7.87 -10.87 -10.28
CA LEU A 118 -6.90 -10.43 -11.26
C LEU A 118 -5.98 -11.55 -11.75
N LYS A 119 -5.88 -12.64 -10.98
CA LYS A 119 -4.87 -13.70 -11.14
C LYS A 119 -3.45 -13.11 -11.22
N ALA A 120 -3.18 -12.16 -10.33
CA ALA A 120 -2.00 -11.34 -10.32
C ALA A 120 -1.33 -11.35 -8.95
N ASP A 121 -0.01 -11.20 -8.95
CA ASP A 121 0.75 -10.89 -7.75
C ASP A 121 0.40 -9.48 -7.28
N ILE A 122 0.34 -9.29 -5.98
CA ILE A 122 0.01 -8.01 -5.36
C ILE A 122 1.13 -7.61 -4.41
N ARG A 123 1.44 -6.33 -4.38
CA ARG A 123 2.25 -5.70 -3.33
C ARG A 123 1.61 -4.41 -2.87
N VAL A 124 1.95 -4.00 -1.66
CA VAL A 124 1.56 -2.73 -1.08
C VAL A 124 2.83 -1.92 -0.83
N VAL A 125 2.92 -0.72 -1.38
CA VAL A 125 4.02 0.22 -1.20
C VAL A 125 3.60 1.27 -0.18
N PHE A 126 4.47 1.56 0.78
CA PHE A 126 4.24 2.47 1.89
C PHE A 126 5.22 3.63 1.87
N TRP A 127 4.85 4.76 2.48
CA TRP A 127 5.80 5.73 3.02
C TRP A 127 5.21 6.49 4.19
N ALA A 128 6.06 6.85 5.14
CA ALA A 128 5.69 7.58 6.34
C ALA A 128 6.16 9.04 6.29
N GLU A 129 5.30 9.96 6.77
CA GLU A 129 5.66 11.36 7.09
C GLU A 129 6.36 11.47 8.45
#